data_AF-A0A7C3DJ42-F1
#
_entry.id   AF-A0A7C3DJ42-F1
#
_cell.length_a   1.000
_cell.length_b   1.000
_cell.length_c   1.000
_cell.angle_alpha   90.00
_cell.angle_beta   90.00
_cell.angle_gamma   90.00
#
_symmetry.space_group_name_H-M   'P 1'
#
loop_
_entity.id
_entity.type
_entity.pdbx_description
1 polymer ?
#
loop_
_entity_poly.entity_id
_entity_poly.type
_entity_poly.pdbx_seq_one_letter_code
_entity_poly.pdbx_strand_id
1 'polypeptide(L)'
;MPRTKLLGPDADGLFRIQMEGVDIYNPVENTLLPTGADKVAAWFVDSDYDGRTFCVTQAFFPDRSAWDKLARALKGVVDEGAFDALSGTVSLPFQAGKHRRCAVKVIDPRGNEVLAVHRLDGKERY
;
A
#
# COMPACT_ATOMS: atom_id res chain seq x y z
N MET A 1 4.06 13.18 -0.15
CA MET A 1 2.94 12.42 0.46
C MET A 1 2.63 11.20 -0.40
N PRO A 2 2.07 10.11 0.14
CA PRO A 2 1.68 8.95 -0.66
C PRO A 2 0.43 9.27 -1.47
N ARG A 3 0.53 9.15 -2.80
CA ARG A 3 -0.56 9.32 -3.74
C ARG A 3 -1.30 7.99 -3.85
N THR A 4 -2.48 7.93 -3.22
CA THR A 4 -3.28 6.70 -3.11
C THR A 4 -4.75 7.04 -3.32
N LYS A 5 -5.47 6.14 -3.97
CA LYS A 5 -6.89 6.28 -4.29
C LYS A 5 -7.68 5.09 -3.76
N LEU A 6 -8.79 5.36 -3.09
CA LEU A 6 -9.77 4.35 -2.72
C LEU A 6 -10.65 4.02 -3.94
N LEU A 7 -10.79 2.73 -4.23
CA LEU A 7 -11.67 2.21 -5.26
C LEU A 7 -12.79 1.38 -4.62
N GLY A 8 -14.00 1.50 -5.15
CA GLY A 8 -15.17 0.77 -4.67
C GLY A 8 -16.04 1.55 -3.68
N PRO A 9 -16.99 0.87 -3.01
CA PRO A 9 -17.18 -0.58 -3.06
C PRO A 9 -17.63 -1.06 -4.47
N ASP A 10 -17.20 -2.25 -4.87
CA ASP A 10 -17.73 -2.92 -6.06
C ASP A 10 -19.10 -3.59 -5.78
N ALA A 11 -19.63 -4.34 -6.75
CA ALA A 11 -20.93 -5.01 -6.63
C ALA A 11 -21.00 -6.01 -5.47
N ASP A 12 -19.85 -6.56 -5.04
CA ASP A 12 -19.73 -7.49 -3.92
C ASP A 12 -19.46 -6.77 -2.58
N GLY A 13 -19.45 -5.44 -2.58
CA GLY A 13 -19.17 -4.63 -1.40
C GLY A 13 -17.69 -4.53 -1.05
N LEU A 14 -16.79 -4.87 -1.98
CA LEU A 14 -15.34 -4.93 -1.74
C LEU A 14 -14.65 -3.64 -2.19
N PHE A 15 -13.68 -3.21 -1.40
CA PHE A 15 -12.82 -2.06 -1.67
C PHE A 15 -11.46 -2.49 -2.19
N ARG A 16 -10.79 -1.60 -2.92
CA ARG A 16 -9.38 -1.72 -3.30
C ARG A 16 -8.68 -0.39 -3.08
N ILE A 17 -7.36 -0.44 -2.90
CA ILE A 17 -6.50 0.73 -2.91
C ILE A 17 -5.67 0.69 -4.19
N GLN A 18 -5.64 1.81 -4.91
CA GLN A 18 -4.66 2.04 -5.96
C GLN A 18 -3.55 2.95 -5.42
N MET A 19 -2.31 2.48 -5.50
CA MET A 19 -1.10 3.23 -5.15
C MET A 19 -0.51 3.82 -6.42
N GLU A 20 -0.48 5.15 -6.51
CA GLU A 20 -0.01 5.88 -7.69
C GLU A 20 1.46 6.31 -7.56
N GLY A 21 1.96 6.36 -6.32
CA GLY A 21 3.35 6.65 -6.01
C GLY A 21 3.52 7.44 -4.73
N VAL A 22 4.70 8.03 -4.56
CA VAL A 22 5.04 8.89 -3.43
C VAL A 22 5.79 10.11 -3.91
N ASP A 23 5.45 11.28 -3.37
CA ASP A 23 6.24 12.49 -3.62
C ASP A 23 7.39 12.54 -2.62
N ILE A 24 8.62 12.50 -3.13
CA ILE A 24 9.86 12.54 -2.36
C ILE A 24 10.37 13.98 -2.35
N TYR A 25 10.65 14.52 -1.16
CA TYR A 25 11.26 15.83 -1.04
C TYR A 25 12.77 15.76 -1.29
N ASN A 26 13.27 16.60 -2.20
CA ASN A 26 14.68 16.83 -2.42
C ASN A 26 15.11 18.10 -1.65
N PRO A 27 15.85 17.96 -0.53
CA PRO A 27 16.25 19.11 0.28
C PRO A 27 17.36 19.95 -0.37
N VAL A 28 18.10 19.41 -1.34
CA VAL A 28 19.19 20.13 -2.03
C VAL A 28 18.60 21.14 -3.01
N GLU A 29 17.65 20.70 -3.82
CA GLU A 29 16.99 21.53 -4.83
C GLU A 29 15.74 22.24 -4.29
N ASN A 30 15.31 21.91 -3.07
CA ASN A 30 14.05 22.36 -2.47
C ASN A 30 12.81 22.06 -3.34
N THR A 31 12.78 20.88 -3.97
CA THR A 31 11.70 20.44 -4.88
C THR A 31 11.05 19.15 -4.42
N LEU A 32 9.77 18.95 -4.77
CA LEU A 32 9.10 17.65 -4.70
C LEU A 32 9.32 16.88 -6.00
N LEU A 33 9.82 15.65 -5.89
CA LEU A 33 10.00 14.73 -7.01
C LEU A 33 8.90 13.66 -6.97
N PRO A 34 7.96 13.64 -7.94
CA PRO A 34 6.97 12.57 -8.02
C PRO A 34 7.67 11.27 -8.38
N THR A 35 7.58 10.29 -7.50
CA THR A 35 8.09 8.95 -7.74
C THR A 35 6.92 8.04 -8.09
N GLY A 36 7.03 7.33 -9.22
CA GLY A 36 6.03 6.36 -9.65
C GLY A 36 5.92 5.18 -8.70
N ALA A 37 4.77 4.50 -8.73
CA ALA A 37 4.49 3.34 -7.91
C ALA A 37 5.50 2.17 -8.11
N ASP A 38 6.11 2.08 -9.28
CA ASP A 38 7.17 1.12 -9.62
C ASP A 38 8.49 1.37 -8.88
N LYS A 39 8.66 2.56 -8.30
CA LYS A 39 9.91 3.01 -7.66
C LYS A 39 9.81 3.11 -6.15
N VAL A 40 8.77 2.57 -5.51
CA VAL A 40 8.73 2.44 -4.05
C VAL A 40 9.37 1.12 -3.63
N ALA A 41 10.00 1.08 -2.45
CA ALA A 41 10.63 -0.14 -1.96
C ALA A 41 9.57 -1.17 -1.53
N ALA A 42 8.53 -0.70 -0.86
CA ALA A 42 7.38 -1.50 -0.47
C ALA A 42 6.17 -0.61 -0.20
N TRP A 43 4.97 -1.20 -0.25
CA TRP A 43 3.78 -0.58 0.31
C TRP A 43 2.87 -1.62 0.96
N PHE A 44 2.11 -1.18 1.96
CA PHE A 44 1.33 -2.04 2.84
C PHE A 44 -0.07 -1.47 3.01
N VAL A 45 -1.03 -2.37 3.20
CA VAL A 45 -2.42 -2.04 3.51
C VAL A 45 -2.76 -2.56 4.90
N ASP A 46 -3.41 -1.72 5.69
CA ASP A 46 -4.23 -2.10 6.84
C ASP A 46 -5.69 -1.83 6.45
N SER A 47 -6.49 -2.88 6.34
CA SER A 47 -7.87 -2.80 5.85
C SER A 47 -8.89 -2.36 6.91
N ASP A 48 -8.51 -2.27 8.19
CA ASP A 48 -9.41 -1.84 9.27
C ASP A 48 -8.69 -1.01 10.35
N TYR A 49 -7.97 0.02 9.92
CA TYR A 49 -7.07 0.79 10.76
C TYR A 49 -7.77 1.46 11.95
N ASP A 50 -7.33 1.14 13.16
CA ASP A 50 -7.91 1.62 14.42
C ASP A 50 -7.56 3.08 14.75
N GLY A 51 -6.62 3.69 14.01
CA GLY A 51 -6.13 5.05 14.23
C GLY A 51 -4.88 5.13 15.11
N ARG A 52 -4.33 4.00 15.55
CA ARG A 52 -3.22 3.91 16.51
C ARG A 52 -2.13 2.96 16.04
N THR A 53 -2.48 1.73 15.67
CA THR A 53 -1.52 0.67 15.34
C THR A 53 -1.73 0.24 13.90
N PHE A 54 -0.67 0.29 13.11
CA PHE A 54 -0.72 -0.18 11.74
C PHE A 54 -0.56 -1.70 11.71
N CYS A 55 -1.63 -2.40 11.33
CA CYS A 55 -1.66 -3.85 11.22
C CYS A 55 -1.64 -4.24 9.74
N VAL A 56 -0.51 -4.78 9.27
CA VAL A 56 -0.36 -5.20 7.86
C VAL A 56 -1.33 -6.34 7.56
N THR A 57 -2.29 -6.10 6.66
CA THR A 57 -3.16 -7.14 6.11
C THR A 57 -2.76 -7.53 4.69
N GLN A 58 -2.08 -6.64 3.95
CA GLN A 58 -1.50 -6.93 2.64
C GLN A 58 -0.16 -6.21 2.48
N ALA A 59 0.79 -6.85 1.79
CA ALA A 59 2.15 -6.35 1.58
C ALA A 59 2.53 -6.49 0.10
N PHE A 60 3.08 -5.42 -0.46
CA PHE A 60 3.41 -5.32 -1.88
C PHE A 60 4.85 -4.84 -2.05
N PHE A 61 5.58 -5.51 -2.94
CA PHE A 61 6.96 -5.13 -3.29
C PHE A 61 7.05 -5.05 -4.83
N PRO A 62 7.18 -3.85 -5.40
CA PRO A 62 7.33 -3.68 -6.85
C PRO A 62 8.59 -4.34 -7.39
N ASP A 63 9.67 -4.35 -6.60
CA ASP A 63 10.89 -5.08 -6.93
C ASP A 63 10.72 -6.59 -6.65
N ARG A 64 10.64 -7.37 -7.73
CA ARG A 64 10.54 -8.84 -7.68
C ARG A 64 11.71 -9.48 -6.93
N SER A 65 12.90 -8.88 -6.91
CA SER A 65 14.07 -9.45 -6.22
C SER A 65 13.96 -9.37 -4.69
N ALA A 66 13.13 -8.46 -4.16
CA ALA A 66 12.84 -8.40 -2.73
C ALA A 66 12.00 -9.61 -2.27
N TRP A 67 11.15 -10.15 -3.15
CA TRP A 67 10.34 -11.34 -2.88
C TRP A 67 11.18 -12.60 -2.74
N ASP A 68 12.24 -12.78 -3.53
CA ASP A 68 13.11 -13.95 -3.41
C ASP A 68 13.72 -14.08 -2.01
N LYS A 69 14.08 -12.94 -1.40
CA LYS A 69 14.57 -12.89 -0.02
C LYS A 69 13.46 -13.22 0.98
N LEU A 70 12.25 -12.68 0.77
CA LEU A 70 11.10 -12.92 1.63
C LEU A 70 10.62 -14.38 1.57
N ALA A 71 10.51 -14.95 0.38
CA ALA A 71 10.09 -16.34 0.16
C ALA A 71 11.05 -17.35 0.81
N ARG A 72 12.36 -17.07 0.71
CA ARG A 72 13.39 -17.83 1.42
C ARG A 72 13.24 -17.72 2.94
N ALA A 73 12.97 -16.51 3.46
CA ALA A 73 12.73 -16.29 4.89
C ALA A 73 11.45 -16.97 5.39
N LEU A 74 10.40 -17.03 4.57
CA LEU A 74 9.10 -17.65 4.84
C LEU A 74 9.07 -19.17 4.57
N LYS A 75 10.23 -19.80 4.31
CA LYS A 75 10.37 -21.25 4.11
C LYS A 75 9.48 -21.85 3.01
N GLY A 76 9.22 -21.09 1.93
CA GLY A 76 8.63 -21.65 0.71
C GLY A 76 7.13 -21.91 0.72
N VAL A 77 6.36 -21.38 1.68
CA VAL A 77 4.88 -21.49 1.71
C VAL A 77 4.25 -20.33 0.93
N VAL A 78 4.64 -20.12 -0.32
CA VAL A 78 4.10 -19.00 -1.11
C VAL A 78 3.74 -19.45 -2.51
N ASP A 79 2.48 -19.23 -2.89
CA ASP A 79 1.89 -19.53 -4.20
C ASP A 79 2.40 -18.56 -5.26
N GLU A 80 3.02 -19.07 -6.33
CA GLU A 80 3.52 -18.30 -7.48
C GLU A 80 2.49 -17.33 -8.07
N GLY A 81 1.21 -17.71 -8.11
CA GLY A 81 0.13 -16.83 -8.59
C GLY A 81 -0.21 -15.69 -7.61
N ALA A 82 0.00 -15.90 -6.31
CA ALA A 82 -0.18 -14.86 -5.31
C ALA A 82 0.92 -13.78 -5.42
N PHE A 83 2.13 -14.12 -5.89
CA PHE A 83 3.23 -13.15 -6.02
C PHE A 83 2.97 -12.07 -7.07
N ASP A 84 2.43 -12.45 -8.24
CA ASP A 84 2.16 -11.46 -9.29
C ASP A 84 1.15 -10.42 -8.82
N ALA A 85 0.11 -10.84 -8.09
CA ALA A 85 -0.87 -9.94 -7.49
C ALA A 85 -0.23 -8.98 -6.45
N LEU A 86 0.80 -9.42 -5.75
CA LEU A 86 1.51 -8.63 -4.73
C LEU A 86 2.67 -7.78 -5.32
N SER A 87 2.93 -7.87 -6.62
CA SER A 87 3.82 -6.96 -7.35
C SER A 87 3.08 -5.74 -7.95
N GLY A 88 1.75 -5.74 -7.86
CA GLY A 88 0.90 -4.72 -8.45
C GLY A 88 0.83 -3.40 -7.68
N THR A 89 0.21 -2.41 -8.33
CA THR A 89 -0.10 -1.09 -7.77
C THR A 89 -1.55 -0.99 -7.26
N VAL A 90 -2.31 -2.08 -7.36
CA VAL A 90 -3.68 -2.19 -6.87
C VAL A 90 -3.75 -3.31 -5.86
N SER A 91 -4.40 -3.04 -4.72
CA SER A 91 -4.51 -4.02 -3.65
C SER A 91 -5.43 -5.19 -4.04
N LEU A 92 -5.30 -6.30 -3.32
CA LEU A 92 -6.35 -7.31 -3.31
C LEU A 92 -7.65 -6.71 -2.73
N PRO A 93 -8.82 -7.17 -3.18
CA PRO A 93 -10.08 -6.70 -2.63
C PRO A 93 -10.20 -6.99 -1.13
N PHE A 94 -10.83 -6.09 -0.39
CA PHE A 94 -11.07 -6.25 1.04
C PHE A 94 -12.43 -5.69 1.46
N GLN A 95 -13.01 -6.28 2.51
CA GLN A 95 -14.23 -5.76 3.14
C GLN A 95 -13.89 -4.63 4.09
N ALA A 96 -14.81 -3.68 4.24
CA ALA A 96 -14.69 -2.66 5.27
C ALA A 96 -14.94 -3.27 6.66
N GLY A 97 -13.94 -3.20 7.55
CA GLY A 97 -14.06 -3.71 8.90
C GLY A 97 -14.81 -2.76 9.86
N LYS A 98 -14.63 -3.01 11.16
CA LYS A 98 -15.32 -2.32 12.26
C LYS A 98 -14.98 -0.82 12.30
N HIS A 99 -13.72 -0.48 12.05
CA HIS A 99 -13.23 0.89 12.10
C HIS A 99 -13.53 1.68 10.83
N ARG A 100 -13.96 1.00 9.75
CA ARG A 100 -14.35 1.63 8.46
C ARG A 100 -13.25 2.56 7.93
N ARG A 101 -11.99 2.19 8.15
CA ARG A 101 -10.82 2.95 7.69
C ARG A 101 -9.81 2.00 7.10
N CYS A 102 -9.21 2.41 6.00
CA CYS A 102 -8.03 1.76 5.46
C CYS A 102 -6.83 2.68 5.64
N ALA A 103 -5.70 2.16 6.10
CA ALA A 103 -4.43 2.86 6.07
C ALA A 103 -3.49 2.23 5.04
N VAL A 104 -2.71 3.09 4.39
CA VAL A 104 -1.72 2.72 3.39
C VAL A 104 -0.39 3.26 3.85
N LYS A 105 0.57 2.37 4.10
CA LYS A 105 1.94 2.74 4.43
C LYS A 105 2.82 2.52 3.21
N VAL A 106 3.61 3.52 2.83
CA VAL A 106 4.57 3.43 1.72
C VAL A 106 5.97 3.64 2.26
N ILE A 107 6.90 2.81 1.82
CA ILE A 107 8.32 2.90 2.11
C ILE A 107 9.03 3.35 0.83
N ASP A 108 9.64 4.53 0.86
CA ASP A 108 10.42 5.02 -0.27
C ASP A 108 11.78 4.26 -0.38
N PRO A 109 12.53 4.40 -1.49
CA PRO A 109 13.84 3.76 -1.65
C PRO A 109 14.90 4.16 -0.62
N ARG A 110 14.69 5.25 0.12
CA ARG A 110 15.58 5.73 1.19
C ARG A 110 15.19 5.16 2.56
N GLY A 111 14.10 4.38 2.62
CA GLY A 111 13.57 3.82 3.87
C GLY A 111 12.65 4.77 4.63
N ASN A 112 12.27 5.92 4.07
CA ASN A 112 11.32 6.82 4.73
C ASN A 112 9.92 6.22 4.68
N GLU A 113 9.21 6.28 5.81
CA GLU A 113 7.82 5.84 5.90
C GLU A 113 6.88 7.02 5.74
N VAL A 114 5.83 6.82 4.94
CA VAL A 114 4.70 7.74 4.87
C VAL A 114 3.38 6.98 4.96
N LEU A 115 2.40 7.57 5.63
CA LEU A 115 1.09 6.98 5.88
C LEU A 115 -0.01 7.82 5.21
N ALA A 116 -0.96 7.14 4.59
CA ALA A 116 -2.21 7.70 4.08
C ALA A 116 -3.38 6.96 4.72
N VAL A 117 -4.44 7.67 5.11
CA VAL A 117 -5.66 7.03 5.65
C VAL A 117 -6.85 7.37 4.75
N HIS A 118 -7.69 6.38 4.49
CA HIS A 118 -8.93 6.49 3.72
C HIS A 118 -10.10 6.09 4.61
N ARG A 119 -11.18 6.87 4.60
CA ARG A 119 -12.43 6.46 5.23
C ARG A 119 -13.23 5.63 4.24
N LEU A 120 -13.80 4.53 4.71
CA LEU A 120 -14.59 3.60 3.91
C LEU A 120 -16.10 3.90 4.02
N ASP A 121 -16.50 4.93 4.78
CA ASP A 121 -17.88 5.39 4.96
C ASP A 121 -18.34 6.41 3.90
N GLY A 122 -17.53 6.67 2.86
CA GLY A 122 -17.86 7.59 1.77
C GLY A 122 -17.76 9.07 2.14
N LYS A 123 -17.21 9.41 3.31
CA LYS A 123 -16.92 10.80 3.69
C LYS A 123 -15.49 11.17 3.25
N GLU A 124 -15.36 12.25 2.47
CA GLU A 124 -14.07 12.72 1.96
C GLU A 124 -13.05 13.02 3.07
N ARG A 125 -11.76 12.96 2.69
CA ARG A 125 -10.61 13.30 3.55
C ARG A 125 -10.68 14.76 3.99
N TYR A 126 -10.27 15.02 5.23
CA TYR A 126 -9.79 16.34 5.66
C TYR A 126 -8.30 16.46 5.34
#